data_AF-A0A6J5DC85-F1
#
_entry.id   AF-A0A6J5DC85-F1
#
_cell.length_a   1.000
_cell.length_b   1.000
_cell.length_c   1.000
_cell.angle_alpha   90.00
_cell.angle_beta   90.00
_cell.angle_gamma   90.00
#
_symmetry.space_group_name_H-M   'P 1'
#
loop_
_entity.id
_entity.type
_entity.pdbx_description
1 polymer ?
#
loop_
_entity_poly.entity_id
_entity_poly.type
_entity_poly.pdbx_seq_one_letter_code
_entity_poly.pdbx_strand_id
1 'polypeptide(L)'
;MSTKASIKWRDRTASQPGFHLYFDVLDDLVDGRNETAVYLRLDGVAVHLETTRDGDASVTVELPQETARALGLIPDAGIGSESPTPPR
;
A
#
# COMPACT_ATOMS: atom_id res chain seq x y z
N MET A 1 9.40 16.59 16.79
CA MET A 1 9.98 16.14 15.51
C MET A 1 9.31 14.82 15.15
N SER A 2 8.63 14.75 14.00
CA SER A 2 8.05 13.50 13.50
C SER A 2 9.13 12.76 12.71
N THR A 3 9.32 11.47 12.95
CA THR A 3 10.34 10.64 12.31
C THR A 3 9.83 9.95 11.04
N LYS A 4 8.60 10.29 10.62
CA LYS A 4 7.91 9.65 9.51
C LYS A 4 8.11 10.42 8.21
N ALA A 5 8.63 9.75 7.20
CA ALA A 5 8.71 10.27 5.84
C ALA A 5 7.55 9.74 4.99
N SER A 6 6.70 10.64 4.51
CA SER A 6 5.52 10.29 3.71
C SER A 6 5.89 9.90 2.28
N ILE A 7 5.41 8.74 1.84
CA ILE A 7 5.49 8.27 0.45
C ILE A 7 4.24 8.72 -0.32
N LYS A 8 3.05 8.43 0.22
CA LYS A 8 1.76 8.90 -0.32
C LYS A 8 0.80 9.21 0.81
N TRP A 9 0.00 10.24 0.64
CA TRP A 9 -0.99 10.64 1.63
C TRP A 9 -2.23 11.21 0.96
N ARG A 10 -3.39 10.84 1.50
CA ARG A 10 -4.67 11.49 1.23
C ARG A 10 -5.46 11.60 2.53
N ASP A 11 -5.95 12.79 2.82
CA ASP A 11 -6.85 12.98 3.95
C ASP A 11 -8.18 12.25 3.76
N ARG A 12 -8.73 11.77 4.88
CA ARG A 12 -10.08 11.23 4.93
C ARG A 12 -11.08 12.38 4.74
N THR A 13 -12.13 12.13 3.96
CA THR A 13 -13.29 13.02 3.87
C THR A 13 -14.56 12.26 4.28
N ALA A 14 -15.71 12.94 4.27
CA ALA A 14 -17.00 12.29 4.51
C ALA A 14 -17.34 11.25 3.43
N SER A 15 -16.83 11.41 2.20
CA SER A 15 -17.15 10.57 1.04
C SER A 15 -16.04 9.60 0.65
N GLN A 16 -14.82 9.75 1.18
CA GLN A 16 -13.67 8.93 0.77
C GLN A 16 -12.78 8.55 1.97
N PRO A 17 -12.22 7.33 1.98
CA PRO A 17 -11.26 6.95 3.00
C PRO A 17 -9.92 7.68 2.80
N GLY A 18 -9.25 7.95 3.92
CA GLY A 18 -7.89 8.48 3.95
C GLY A 18 -6.86 7.36 3.97
N PHE A 19 -5.63 7.70 3.60
CA PHE A 19 -4.49 6.80 3.76
C PHE A 19 -3.20 7.59 3.96
N HIS A 20 -2.23 6.97 4.64
CA HIS A 20 -0.88 7.48 4.80
C HIS A 20 0.11 6.33 4.67
N LEU A 21 0.80 6.31 3.53
CA LEU A 21 1.91 5.41 3.24
C LEU A 21 3.21 6.15 3.59
N TYR A 22 4.01 5.59 4.49
CA TYR A 22 5.22 6.23 5.00
C TYR A 22 6.27 5.19 5.40
N PHE A 23 7.50 5.63 5.58
CA PHE A 23 8.54 4.85 6.27
C PHE A 23 9.01 5.62 7.50
N ASP A 24 9.56 4.91 8.49
CA ASP A 24 10.18 5.54 9.66
C ASP A 24 11.67 5.74 9.40
N VAL A 25 12.11 6.99 9.42
CA VAL A 25 13.49 7.39 9.12
C VAL A 25 14.45 6.93 10.23
N LEU A 26 13.94 6.63 11.42
CA LEU A 26 14.76 6.06 12.49
C LEU A 26 15.04 4.57 12.27
N ASP A 27 14.10 3.80 11.71
CA ASP A 27 14.32 2.38 11.40
C ASP A 27 15.46 2.22 10.38
N ASP A 28 15.54 3.14 9.40
CA ASP A 28 16.63 3.22 8.43
C ASP A 28 18.02 3.42 9.06
N LEU A 29 18.08 4.25 10.10
CA LEU A 29 19.35 4.64 10.75
C LEU A 29 19.87 3.56 11.72
N VAL A 30 19.00 2.69 12.21
CA VAL A 30 19.33 1.71 13.26
C VAL A 30 19.77 0.37 12.67
N ASP A 31 19.14 -0.11 11.60
CA ASP A 31 19.37 -1.48 11.11
C ASP A 31 20.38 -1.60 9.98
N GLY A 32 20.74 -0.51 9.28
CA GLY A 32 21.69 -0.55 8.16
C GLY A 32 21.33 -1.54 7.04
N ARG A 33 20.10 -2.08 7.08
CA ARG A 33 19.54 -2.95 6.05
C ARG A 33 18.87 -2.07 5.02
N ASN A 34 19.16 -2.34 3.76
CA ASN A 34 18.71 -1.58 2.59
C ASN A 34 17.19 -1.68 2.31
N GLU A 35 16.39 -2.15 3.27
CA GLU A 35 14.95 -2.40 3.14
C GLU A 35 14.22 -1.77 4.33
N THR A 36 14.03 -0.45 4.28
CA THR A 36 13.18 0.27 5.23
C THR A 36 11.77 -0.31 5.21
N ALA A 37 11.25 -0.67 6.38
CA ALA A 37 9.85 -1.06 6.48
C ALA A 37 8.94 0.07 6.00
N VAL A 38 7.99 -0.26 5.14
CA VAL A 38 6.96 0.67 4.68
C VAL A 38 5.67 0.39 5.45
N TYR A 39 5.13 1.44 6.05
CA TYR A 39 3.91 1.41 6.84
C TYR A 39 2.76 2.02 6.05
N LEU A 40 1.63 1.32 6.01
CA LEU A 40 0.38 1.81 5.44
C LEU A 40 -0.65 2.00 6.55
N ARG A 41 -1.03 3.25 6.80
CA ARG A 41 -2.18 3.60 7.64
C ARG A 41 -3.39 3.86 6.73
N LEU A 42 -4.54 3.30 7.11
CA LEU A 42 -5.82 3.47 6.44
C LEU A 42 -6.83 4.07 7.41
N ASP A 43 -7.54 5.11 6.99
CA ASP A 43 -8.52 5.81 7.82
C ASP A 43 -9.92 5.71 7.18
N GLY A 44 -10.86 5.08 7.88
CA GLY A 44 -12.24 4.87 7.39
C GLY A 44 -12.40 3.66 6.46
N VAL A 45 -11.55 2.65 6.61
CA VAL A 45 -11.56 1.40 5.85
C VAL A 45 -11.94 0.23 6.75
N ALA A 46 -12.79 -0.69 6.26
CA ALA A 46 -13.16 -1.90 6.99
C ALA A 46 -12.02 -2.93 6.93
N VAL A 47 -11.69 -3.50 8.08
CA VAL A 47 -10.66 -4.53 8.22
C VAL A 47 -11.30 -5.78 8.81
N HIS A 48 -11.07 -6.91 8.13
CA HIS A 48 -11.40 -8.23 8.62
C HIS A 48 -10.10 -8.91 9.06
N LEU A 49 -10.05 -9.27 10.34
CA LEU A 49 -8.94 -10.01 10.93
C LEU A 49 -9.39 -11.45 11.16
N GLU A 50 -8.67 -12.38 10.57
CA GLU A 50 -8.89 -13.81 10.78
C GLU A 50 -7.62 -14.45 11.29
N THR A 51 -7.70 -15.09 12.46
CA THR A 51 -6.61 -15.92 12.96
C THR A 51 -6.75 -17.31 12.36
N THR A 52 -5.73 -17.78 11.65
CA THR A 52 -5.70 -19.14 11.09
C THR A 52 -5.37 -20.13 12.20
N ARG A 53 -5.73 -21.41 11.99
CA ARG A 53 -5.56 -22.46 13.01
C ARG A 53 -4.10 -22.72 13.38
N ASP A 54 -3.15 -22.32 12.55
CA ASP A 54 -1.71 -22.47 12.77
C ASP A 54 -1.10 -21.34 13.60
N GLY A 55 -1.92 -20.37 14.04
CA GLY A 55 -1.47 -19.23 14.86
C GLY A 55 -1.06 -18.01 14.05
N ASP A 56 -1.13 -18.08 12.71
CA ASP A 56 -0.91 -16.93 11.84
C ASP A 56 -2.15 -16.03 11.79
N ALA A 57 -1.94 -14.75 11.49
CA ALA A 57 -3.02 -13.78 11.30
C ALA A 57 -3.12 -13.38 9.82
N SER A 58 -4.28 -13.57 9.23
CA SER A 58 -4.64 -13.01 7.93
C SER A 58 -5.40 -11.70 8.14
N VAL A 59 -5.01 -10.67 7.40
CA VAL A 59 -5.67 -9.36 7.40
C VAL A 59 -6.24 -9.13 6.01
N THR A 60 -7.56 -9.10 5.91
CA THR A 60 -8.28 -8.73 4.68
C THR A 60 -8.84 -7.33 4.82
N VAL A 61 -8.57 -6.48 3.84
CA VAL A 61 -8.98 -5.08 3.85
C VAL A 61 -9.83 -4.77 2.63
N GLU A 62 -11.01 -4.22 2.84
CA GLU A 62 -11.92 -3.84 1.76
C GLU A 62 -11.66 -2.39 1.35
N LEU A 63 -10.91 -2.21 0.26
CA LEU A 63 -10.56 -0.89 -0.26
C LEU A 63 -11.46 -0.49 -1.43
N PRO A 64 -12.02 0.74 -1.44
CA PRO A 64 -12.63 1.28 -2.65
C PRO A 64 -11.62 1.30 -3.81
N GLN A 65 -12.08 0.98 -5.02
CA GLN A 65 -11.22 0.82 -6.18
C GLN A 65 -10.35 2.05 -6.46
N GLU A 66 -10.88 3.26 -6.24
CA GLU A 66 -10.12 4.50 -6.37
C GLU A 66 -8.95 4.61 -5.37
N THR A 67 -9.13 4.11 -4.15
CA THR A 67 -8.07 4.06 -3.14
C THR A 67 -7.00 3.05 -3.51
N ALA A 68 -7.41 1.87 -4.00
CA ALA A 68 -6.50 0.85 -4.48
C ALA A 68 -5.67 1.34 -5.67
N ARG A 69 -6.27 2.08 -6.62
CA ARG A 69 -5.55 2.78 -7.71
C ARG A 69 -4.60 3.84 -7.18
N ALA A 70 -5.03 4.70 -6.26
CA ALA A 70 -4.17 5.73 -5.67
C ALA A 70 -2.95 5.13 -4.96
N LEU A 71 -3.11 3.96 -4.33
CA LEU A 71 -2.02 3.19 -3.73
C LEU A 71 -1.17 2.43 -4.78
N GLY A 72 -1.65 2.27 -6.01
CA GLY A 72 -0.97 1.51 -7.07
C GLY A 72 -1.15 0.00 -6.96
N LEU A 73 -2.15 -0.47 -6.20
CA LEU A 73 -2.46 -1.90 -6.01
C LEU A 73 -3.17 -2.51 -7.22
N ILE A 74 -3.78 -1.66 -8.06
CA ILE A 74 -4.42 -2.06 -9.30
C ILE A 74 -3.58 -1.44 -10.43
N PRO A 75 -3.09 -2.23 -11.40
CA PRO A 75 -2.41 -1.68 -12.54
C PRO A 75 -3.36 -0.75 -13.31
N ASP A 76 -2.90 0.45 -13.67
CA ASP A 76 -3.59 1.26 -14.65
C ASP A 76 -3.60 0.47 -15.96
N ALA A 77 -4.79 0.10 -16.43
CA ALA A 77 -4.96 -0.64 -17.67
C ALA A 77 -4.46 0.21 -18.84
N GLY A 78 -3.16 0.15 -19.13
CA GLY A 78 -2.55 1.03 -20.11
C GLY A 78 -1.04 0.89 -20.24
N ILE A 79 -0.53 -0.33 -20.50
CA ILE A 79 0.69 -0.52 -21.31
C ILE A 79 0.83 -1.96 -21.83
N GLY A 80 0.57 -2.12 -23.14
CA GLY A 80 1.36 -2.92 -24.09
C GLY A 80 1.61 -4.40 -23.80
N SER A 81 0.76 -5.26 -24.38
CA SER A 81 1.19 -6.58 -24.87
C SER A 81 0.92 -6.65 -26.37
N GLU A 82 1.52 -5.74 -27.15
CA GLU A 82 1.74 -6.00 -28.57
C GLU A 82 3.00 -6.86 -28.69
N SER A 83 2.79 -8.17 -28.85
CA SER A 83 3.85 -9.09 -29.25
C SER A 83 4.38 -8.67 -30.63
N PRO A 84 5.68 -8.36 -30.79
CA PRO A 84 6.24 -8.16 -32.11
C PRO A 84 6.21 -9.49 -32.86
N THR A 85 5.42 -9.56 -33.94
CA THR A 85 5.43 -10.69 -34.87
C THR A 85 6.77 -10.67 -35.60
N PRO A 86 7.57 -11.76 -35.59
CA PRO A 86 8.85 -11.76 -36.30
C PRO A 86 8.60 -11.75 -37.83
N PRO A 87 9.34 -10.94 -38.60
CA PRO A 87 9.25 -10.98 -40.05
C PRO A 87 9.80 -12.31 -40.59
N ARG A 88 9.15 -12.80 -41.66
CA ARG A 88 9.59 -13.95 -42.46
C ARG A 88 10.66 -13.56 -43.47
#